data_AF-A0A3M3WJY7-F1
#
_entry.id   AF-A0A3M3WJY7-F1
#
_cell.length_a   1.000
_cell.length_b   1.000
_cell.length_c   1.000
_cell.angle_alpha   90.00
_cell.angle_beta   90.00
_cell.angle_gamma   90.00
#
_symmetry.space_group_name_H-M   'P 1'
#
loop_
_entity.id
_entity.type
_entity.pdbx_description
1 polymer ?
#
loop_
_entity_poly.entity_id
_entity_poly.type
_entity_poly.pdbx_seq_one_letter_code
_entity_poly.pdbx_strand_id
1 'polypeptide(L)'
;MVSLDLPTSHQFMAQGSGALDCFTSRMLGAINDMLLDMLAAVACKDYEGRRRRQMDGIKMSKDKGAYKGRAIDQGKHQRILKCLGRWMGVREAVRATRVSTATVQRAKKTLRYTCIKI
;
A
#
# COMPACT_ATOMS: atom_id res chain seq x y z
N MET A 1 -4.43 23.28 -4.52
CA MET A 1 -4.16 23.52 -5.96
C MET A 1 -5.22 24.48 -6.44
N VAL A 2 -4.92 25.79 -6.40
CA VAL A 2 -5.78 26.79 -7.05
C VAL A 2 -5.52 26.63 -8.54
N SER A 3 -6.52 26.20 -9.29
CA SER A 3 -6.42 26.08 -10.75
C SER A 3 -6.33 27.46 -11.36
N LEU A 4 -5.35 27.67 -12.25
CA LEU A 4 -5.20 28.89 -13.05
C LEU A 4 -6.28 29.04 -14.15
N ASP A 5 -7.20 28.08 -14.28
CA ASP A 5 -8.16 28.01 -15.39
C ASP A 5 -9.53 28.68 -15.13
N LEU A 6 -9.66 29.48 -14.08
CA LEU A 6 -10.72 30.49 -14.05
C LEU A 6 -10.08 31.88 -14.16
N PRO A 7 -10.16 32.56 -15.32
CA PRO A 7 -9.73 33.96 -15.43
C PRO A 7 -10.46 34.85 -14.41
N THR A 8 -11.62 34.41 -13.91
CA THR A 8 -12.36 35.06 -12.84
C THR A 8 -11.67 34.99 -11.48
N SER A 9 -11.16 33.84 -11.02
CA SER A 9 -10.67 33.70 -9.64
C SER A 9 -9.47 34.60 -9.31
N HIS A 10 -8.52 34.77 -10.25
CA HIS A 10 -7.37 35.67 -10.05
C HIS A 10 -7.74 37.15 -10.25
N GLN A 11 -8.62 37.46 -11.21
CA GLN A 11 -9.11 38.83 -11.40
C GLN A 11 -9.90 39.34 -10.18
N PHE A 12 -10.58 38.47 -9.44
CA PHE A 12 -11.34 38.85 -8.23
C PHE A 12 -10.46 39.16 -7.01
N MET A 13 -9.30 38.54 -6.85
CA MET A 13 -8.35 38.91 -5.78
C MET A 13 -7.55 40.17 -6.13
N ALA A 14 -7.30 40.41 -7.42
CA ALA A 14 -6.60 41.61 -7.90
C ALA A 14 -7.47 42.87 -7.87
N GLN A 15 -8.81 42.74 -7.98
CA GLN A 15 -9.77 43.82 -7.73
C GLN A 15 -10.00 44.03 -6.23
N GLY A 16 -8.91 44.30 -5.51
CA GLY A 16 -9.02 44.96 -4.22
C GLY A 16 -9.58 46.37 -4.43
N SER A 17 -10.59 46.71 -3.62
CA SER A 17 -10.92 48.11 -3.26
C SER A 17 -11.77 48.91 -4.26
N GLY A 18 -12.97 48.42 -4.61
CA GLY A 18 -13.97 49.29 -5.24
C GLY A 18 -15.26 48.58 -5.68
N ALA A 19 -16.25 48.52 -4.78
CA ALA A 19 -17.65 48.23 -5.08
C ALA A 19 -18.01 46.82 -5.61
N LEU A 20 -17.54 45.75 -4.95
CA LEU A 20 -18.34 44.51 -4.89
C LEU A 20 -19.20 44.57 -3.63
N ASP A 21 -20.52 44.58 -3.80
CA ASP A 21 -21.47 44.60 -2.69
C ASP A 21 -21.21 43.46 -1.70
N CYS A 22 -21.31 43.75 -0.39
CA CYS A 22 -21.17 42.78 0.70
C CYS A 22 -22.00 41.50 0.46
N PHE A 23 -23.17 41.65 -0.16
CA PHE A 23 -24.03 40.57 -0.59
C PHE A 23 -23.36 39.62 -1.61
N THR A 24 -22.76 40.16 -2.66
CA THR A 24 -22.07 39.38 -3.70
C THR A 24 -20.86 38.66 -3.12
N SER A 25 -20.10 39.30 -2.24
CA SER A 25 -18.98 38.65 -1.54
C SER A 25 -19.43 37.49 -0.65
N ARG A 26 -20.53 37.67 0.11
CA ARG A 26 -21.10 36.62 0.97
C ARG A 26 -21.62 35.43 0.16
N MET A 27 -22.30 35.71 -0.95
CA MET A 27 -22.85 34.70 -1.86
C MET A 27 -21.73 33.86 -2.50
N LEU A 28 -20.67 34.52 -2.99
CA LEU A 28 -19.53 33.83 -3.60
C LEU A 28 -18.73 32.98 -2.59
N GLY A 29 -18.59 33.46 -1.35
CA GLY A 29 -18.00 32.66 -0.27
C GLY A 29 -18.80 31.37 -0.02
N ALA A 30 -20.13 31.48 0.12
CA ALA A 30 -21.01 30.34 0.34
C ALA A 30 -20.98 29.32 -0.82
N ILE A 31 -20.88 29.79 -2.07
CA ILE A 31 -20.76 28.91 -3.24
C ILE A 31 -19.42 28.16 -3.20
N ASN A 32 -18.32 28.82 -2.87
CA ASN A 32 -17.01 28.18 -2.80
C ASN A 32 -16.95 27.13 -1.69
N ASP A 33 -17.52 27.44 -0.52
CA ASP A 33 -17.62 26.50 0.60
C ASP A 33 -18.45 25.26 0.21
N MET A 34 -19.62 25.47 -0.42
CA MET A 34 -20.46 24.37 -0.89
C MET A 34 -19.76 23.50 -1.95
N LEU A 35 -18.99 24.10 -2.84
CA LEU A 35 -18.20 23.36 -3.84
C LEU A 35 -17.13 22.49 -3.17
N LEU A 36 -16.43 23.02 -2.16
CA LEU A 36 -15.45 22.26 -1.39
C LEU A 36 -16.10 21.11 -0.61
N ASP A 37 -17.24 21.35 0.01
CA ASP A 37 -18.01 20.32 0.72
C ASP A 37 -18.52 19.22 -0.21
N MET A 38 -18.98 19.61 -1.41
CA MET A 38 -19.42 18.66 -2.42
C MET A 38 -18.25 17.78 -2.90
N LEU A 39 -17.08 18.38 -3.16
CA LEU A 39 -15.87 17.64 -3.53
C LEU A 39 -15.44 16.68 -2.41
N ALA A 40 -15.49 17.13 -1.16
CA ALA A 40 -15.18 16.30 0.00
C ALA A 40 -16.15 15.12 0.12
N ALA A 41 -17.46 15.35 -0.05
CA ALA A 41 -18.47 14.31 0.02
C ALA A 41 -18.30 13.25 -1.09
N VAL A 42 -18.02 13.68 -2.33
CA VAL A 42 -17.75 12.78 -3.46
C VAL A 42 -16.47 11.96 -3.20
N ALA A 43 -15.40 12.59 -2.73
CA ALA A 43 -14.15 11.91 -2.44
C ALA A 43 -14.31 10.83 -1.35
N CYS A 44 -15.07 11.11 -0.29
CA CYS A 44 -15.41 10.15 0.76
C CYS A 44 -16.20 8.95 0.18
N LYS A 45 -17.24 9.21 -0.60
CA LYS A 45 -18.05 8.15 -1.26
C LYS A 45 -17.20 7.26 -2.17
N ASP A 46 -16.32 7.85 -2.97
CA ASP A 46 -15.44 7.12 -3.88
C ASP A 46 -14.39 6.29 -3.14
N TYR A 47 -13.86 6.80 -2.02
CA TYR A 47 -12.95 6.06 -1.16
C TYR A 47 -13.64 4.83 -0.54
N GLU A 48 -14.83 5.01 0.03
CA GLU A 48 -15.61 3.91 0.58
C GLU A 48 -15.96 2.86 -0.48
N GLY A 49 -16.36 3.30 -1.67
CA GLY A 49 -16.64 2.42 -2.81
C GLY A 49 -15.42 1.62 -3.27
N ARG A 50 -14.22 2.21 -3.27
CA ARG A 50 -12.96 1.48 -3.55
C ARG A 50 -12.65 0.47 -2.47
N ARG A 51 -12.77 0.85 -1.20
CA ARG A 51 -12.49 -0.02 -0.05
C ARG A 51 -13.41 -1.25 -0.06
N ARG A 52 -14.71 -1.07 -0.30
CA ARG A 52 -15.68 -2.17 -0.38
C ARG A 52 -15.34 -3.15 -1.51
N ARG A 53 -15.09 -2.66 -2.72
CA ARG A 53 -14.72 -3.50 -3.87
C ARG A 53 -13.41 -4.27 -3.64
N GLN A 54 -12.41 -3.63 -3.03
CA GLN A 54 -11.17 -4.32 -2.67
C GLN A 54 -11.43 -5.43 -1.64
N MET A 55 -12.23 -5.16 -0.60
CA MET A 55 -12.60 -6.17 0.39
C MET A 55 -13.32 -7.35 -0.24
N ASP A 56 -14.30 -7.10 -1.10
CA ASP A 56 -15.05 -8.14 -1.82
C ASP A 56 -14.13 -8.96 -2.73
N GLY A 57 -13.25 -8.29 -3.49
CA GLY A 57 -12.26 -8.94 -4.36
C GLY A 57 -11.24 -9.78 -3.57
N ILE A 58 -10.78 -9.29 -2.41
CA ILE A 58 -9.91 -10.04 -1.51
C ILE A 58 -10.64 -11.26 -0.96
N LYS A 59 -11.90 -11.12 -0.53
CA LYS A 59 -12.71 -12.23 -0.02
C LYS A 59 -12.86 -13.32 -1.07
N MET A 60 -13.31 -12.95 -2.27
CA MET A 60 -13.44 -13.90 -3.40
C MET A 60 -12.11 -14.57 -3.75
N SER A 61 -11.00 -13.83 -3.73
CA SER A 61 -9.67 -14.37 -4.05
C SER A 61 -9.12 -15.28 -2.95
N LYS A 62 -9.45 -15.00 -1.68
CA LYS A 62 -9.16 -15.88 -0.54
C LYS A 62 -9.94 -17.18 -0.63
N ASP A 63 -11.24 -17.10 -0.91
CA ASP A 63 -12.11 -18.28 -1.05
C ASP A 63 -11.64 -19.18 -2.20
N LYS A 64 -11.16 -18.58 -3.30
CA LYS A 64 -10.53 -19.29 -4.42
C LYS A 64 -9.10 -19.80 -4.14
N GLY A 65 -8.54 -19.54 -2.96
CA GLY A 65 -7.18 -19.99 -2.59
C GLY A 65 -6.04 -19.31 -3.37
N ALA A 66 -6.27 -18.14 -3.97
CA ALA A 66 -5.26 -17.45 -4.78
C ALA A 66 -4.11 -16.88 -3.94
N TYR A 67 -4.37 -16.52 -2.68
CA TYR A 67 -3.34 -16.00 -1.77
C TYR A 67 -2.49 -17.13 -1.17
N LYS A 68 -1.37 -17.44 -1.82
CA LYS A 68 -0.39 -18.46 -1.38
C LYS A 68 0.76 -17.89 -0.55
N GLY A 69 0.73 -16.58 -0.26
CA GLY A 69 1.81 -15.87 0.45
C GLY A 69 3.10 -15.76 -0.36
N ARG A 70 4.19 -15.37 0.31
CA ARG A 70 5.52 -15.31 -0.33
C ARG A 70 6.09 -16.72 -0.47
N ALA A 71 6.28 -17.17 -1.70
CA ALA A 71 6.92 -18.45 -1.96
C ALA A 71 8.36 -18.51 -1.41
N ILE A 72 8.79 -19.70 -1.01
CA ILE A 72 10.16 -19.95 -0.57
C ILE A 72 11.09 -19.83 -1.78
N ASP A 73 12.16 -19.06 -1.63
CA ASP A 73 13.25 -19.00 -2.60
C ASP A 73 14.02 -20.34 -2.57
N GLN A 74 13.70 -21.20 -3.55
CA GLN A 74 14.23 -22.55 -3.64
C GLN A 74 15.75 -22.57 -3.82
N GLY A 75 16.31 -21.61 -4.58
CA GLY A 75 17.75 -21.54 -4.83
C GLY A 75 18.54 -21.25 -3.55
N LYS A 76 18.05 -20.31 -2.73
CA LYS A 76 18.64 -20.07 -1.39
C LYS A 76 18.52 -21.30 -0.49
N HIS A 77 17.37 -21.97 -0.52
CA HIS A 77 17.14 -23.16 0.31
C HIS A 77 18.08 -24.30 -0.05
N GLN A 78 18.26 -24.60 -1.34
CA GLN A 78 19.17 -25.64 -1.81
C GLN A 78 20.62 -25.37 -1.41
N ARG A 79 21.09 -24.12 -1.51
CA ARG A 79 22.45 -23.75 -1.06
C ARG A 79 22.63 -24.01 0.43
N ILE A 80 21.63 -23.65 1.24
CA ILE A 80 21.65 -23.90 2.69
C ILE A 80 21.68 -25.40 2.99
N LEU A 81 20.86 -26.19 2.29
CA LEU A 81 20.81 -27.65 2.47
C LEU A 81 22.14 -28.31 2.10
N LYS A 82 22.78 -27.90 0.99
CA LYS A 82 24.12 -28.37 0.61
C LYS A 82 25.15 -28.04 1.70
N CYS A 83 25.05 -26.86 2.31
CA CYS A 83 25.92 -26.49 3.42
C CYS A 83 25.69 -27.35 4.66
N LEU A 84 24.43 -27.57 5.05
CA LEU A 84 24.07 -28.36 6.22
C LEU A 84 24.40 -29.86 6.05
N GLY A 85 24.30 -30.41 4.83
CA GLY A 85 24.68 -31.79 4.54
C GLY A 85 26.19 -32.06 4.63
N ARG A 86 27.01 -31.02 4.56
CA ARG A 86 28.47 -31.09 4.81
C ARG A 86 28.82 -30.93 6.30
N TRP A 87 27.84 -31.10 7.19
CA TRP A 87 27.98 -30.93 8.64
C TRP A 87 28.44 -29.52 9.09
N MET A 88 28.35 -28.51 8.22
CA MET A 88 28.70 -27.13 8.58
C MET A 88 27.71 -26.56 9.60
N GLY A 89 28.23 -25.82 10.57
CA GLY A 89 27.43 -25.17 11.60
C GLY A 89 26.54 -24.05 11.02
N VAL A 90 25.45 -23.71 11.72
CA VAL A 90 24.48 -22.70 11.27
C VAL A 90 25.14 -21.34 11.00
N ARG A 91 26.07 -20.90 11.87
CA ARG A 91 26.79 -19.63 11.71
C ARG A 91 27.72 -19.65 10.49
N GLU A 92 28.31 -20.80 10.19
CA GLU A 92 29.19 -20.99 9.05
C GLU A 92 28.42 -21.03 7.74
N ALA A 93 27.28 -21.73 7.70
CA ALA A 93 26.37 -21.73 6.56
C ALA A 93 25.86 -20.32 6.23
N VAL A 94 25.58 -19.49 7.24
CA VAL A 94 25.23 -18.07 7.05
C VAL A 94 26.34 -17.29 6.36
N ARG A 95 27.59 -17.45 6.84
CA ARG A 95 28.77 -16.79 6.24
C ARG A 95 28.99 -17.24 4.79
N ALA A 96 28.86 -18.54 4.52
CA ALA A 96 29.05 -19.10 3.18
C ALA A 96 27.91 -18.74 2.20
N THR A 97 26.66 -18.67 2.68
CA THR A 97 25.50 -18.45 1.81
C THR A 97 25.11 -16.97 1.66
N ARG A 98 25.59 -16.11 2.57
CA ARG A 98 25.19 -14.69 2.73
C ARG A 98 23.68 -14.50 2.95
N VAL A 99 23.04 -15.46 3.63
CA VAL A 99 21.61 -15.42 3.96
C VAL A 99 21.43 -15.28 5.47
N SER A 100 20.37 -14.61 5.92
CA SER A 100 20.11 -14.41 7.35
C SER A 100 20.00 -15.72 8.15
N THR A 101 20.42 -15.67 9.42
CA THR A 101 20.33 -16.77 10.40
C THR A 101 18.91 -17.34 10.47
N ALA A 102 17.90 -16.47 10.47
CA ALA A 102 16.49 -16.85 10.49
C ALA A 102 16.09 -17.71 9.27
N THR A 103 16.62 -17.43 8.09
CA THR A 103 16.31 -18.20 6.88
C THR A 103 16.97 -19.57 6.92
N VAL A 104 18.21 -19.66 7.41
CA VAL A 104 18.92 -20.92 7.62
C VAL A 104 18.22 -21.79 8.65
N GLN A 105 17.77 -21.21 9.76
CA GLN A 105 16.99 -21.91 10.77
C GLN A 105 15.63 -22.39 10.24
N ARG A 106 14.92 -21.56 9.46
CA ARG A 106 13.68 -21.98 8.78
C ARG A 106 13.94 -23.17 7.86
N ALA A 107 15.02 -23.15 7.08
CA ALA A 107 15.38 -24.26 6.20
C ALA A 107 15.71 -25.56 6.96
N LYS A 108 16.51 -25.45 8.03
CA LYS A 108 16.80 -26.58 8.92
C LYS A 108 15.54 -27.14 9.58
N LYS A 109 14.62 -26.26 9.99
CA LYS A 109 13.34 -26.64 10.59
C LYS A 109 12.45 -27.38 9.57
N THR A 110 12.34 -26.87 8.34
CA THR A 110 11.63 -27.54 7.24
C THR A 110 12.19 -28.93 6.97
N LEU A 111 13.52 -29.08 6.90
CA LEU A 111 14.19 -30.37 6.71
C LEU A 111 13.88 -31.37 7.84
N ARG A 112 13.93 -30.90 9.10
CA ARG A 112 13.61 -31.75 10.26
C ARG A 112 12.16 -32.24 10.23
N TYR A 113 11.21 -31.42 9.80
CA TYR A 113 9.82 -31.85 9.66
C TYR A 113 9.60 -32.87 8.53
N THR A 114 10.37 -32.80 7.45
CA THR A 114 10.26 -33.79 6.36
C THR A 114 10.83 -35.15 6.76
N CYS A 115 11.90 -35.16 7.57
CA CYS A 115 12.52 -36.39 8.07
C CYS A 115 11.72 -37.10 9.18
N ILE A 116 10.82 -36.41 9.88
CA ILE A 116 9.97 -36.97 10.96
C ILE A 116 8.65 -37.53 10.42
N LYS A 117 8.22 -37.12 9.22
CA LYS A 117 6.95 -37.54 8.60
C LYS A 117 7.08 -38.72 7.64
N ILE A 118 8.27 -39.31 7.54
CA ILE A 118 8.56 -40.58 6.85
C ILE A 118 8.78 -41.62 7.95
#